data_AF-A0A0Q5XEQ8-F1
#
_entry.id   AF-A0A0Q5XEQ8-F1
#
_cell.length_a   1.000
_cell.length_b   1.000
_cell.length_c   1.000
_cell.angle_alpha   90.00
_cell.angle_beta   90.00
_cell.angle_gamma   90.00
#
_symmetry.space_group_name_H-M   'P 1'
#
loop_
_entity.id
_entity.type
_entity.pdbx_description
1 polymer ?
#
loop_
_entity_poly.entity_id
_entity_poly.type
_entity_poly.pdbx_seq_one_letter_code
_entity_poly.pdbx_strand_id
1 'polypeptide(L)'
;MQKILAETTGEFALIDLSVGQHIAPHRPSVVLMTDFVIARTTLNQIAKIAELPDEAADADFEGFWLESGDRDLAISSFLSTFEQEDAPAAKRKGR
;
A
#
# COMPACT_ATOMS: atom_id res chain seq x y z
N MET A 1 9.14 -6.77 -7.56
CA MET A 1 9.69 -5.42 -7.26
C MET A 1 8.90 -4.93 -6.07
N GLN A 2 9.53 -4.45 -4.99
CA GLN A 2 8.82 -4.20 -3.74
C GLN A 2 7.68 -3.19 -3.92
N LYS A 3 6.47 -3.53 -3.45
CA LYS A 3 5.34 -2.61 -3.33
C LYS A 3 5.25 -2.06 -1.91
N ILE A 4 4.76 -0.83 -1.80
CA ILE A 4 4.53 -0.17 -0.52
C ILE A 4 3.19 0.53 -0.51
N LEU A 5 2.62 0.67 0.68
CA LEU A 5 1.61 1.68 0.96
C LEU A 5 2.34 2.95 1.40
N ALA A 6 2.08 4.06 0.73
CA ALA A 6 2.75 5.32 1.02
C ALA A 6 1.84 6.52 0.81
N GLU A 7 2.10 7.61 1.52
CA GLU A 7 1.38 8.88 1.40
C GLU A 7 2.34 10.03 1.17
N THR A 8 1.87 11.12 0.56
CA THR A 8 2.63 12.36 0.50
C THR A 8 2.63 13.03 1.87
N THR A 9 3.73 13.72 2.20
CA THR A 9 3.87 14.43 3.48
C THR A 9 3.20 15.80 3.49
N GLY A 10 2.60 16.22 2.37
CA GLY A 10 1.86 17.46 2.24
C GLY A 10 0.80 17.38 1.14
N GLU A 11 0.12 18.51 0.90
CA GLU A 11 -1.00 18.65 -0.04
C GLU A 11 -0.53 18.77 -1.50
N PHE A 12 0.23 17.80 -1.96
CA PHE A 12 0.70 17.72 -3.34
C PHE A 12 0.60 16.29 -3.85
N ALA A 13 0.34 16.14 -5.15
CA ALA A 13 0.39 14.85 -5.82
C ALA A 13 1.80 14.59 -6.35
N LEU A 14 2.18 13.31 -6.48
CA LEU A 14 3.37 12.90 -7.20
C LEU A 14 2.98 11.93 -8.31
N ILE A 15 3.56 12.13 -9.50
CA ILE A 15 3.33 11.28 -10.66
C ILE A 15 4.69 10.75 -11.12
N ASP A 16 4.84 9.44 -11.13
CA ASP A 16 5.98 8.76 -11.73
C ASP A 16 5.60 8.30 -13.14
N LEU A 17 6.00 9.10 -14.12
CA LEU A 17 5.70 8.88 -15.54
C LEU A 17 6.44 7.66 -16.11
N SER A 18 7.48 7.14 -15.44
CA SER A 18 8.25 6.01 -15.95
C SER A 18 7.45 4.70 -15.93
N VAL A 19 6.58 4.55 -14.92
CA VAL A 19 5.70 3.38 -14.75
C VAL A 19 4.22 3.75 -14.71
N GLY A 20 3.89 5.04 -14.83
CA GLY A 20 2.52 5.54 -14.89
C GLY A 20 1.78 5.52 -13.54
N GLN A 21 2.49 5.52 -12.40
CA GLN A 21 1.86 5.50 -11.08
C GLN A 21 1.66 6.91 -10.51
N HIS A 22 0.60 7.07 -9.71
CA HIS A 22 0.19 8.32 -9.09
C HIS A 22 0.06 8.14 -7.58
N ILE A 23 0.60 9.07 -6.80
CA ILE A 23 0.45 9.15 -5.35
C ILE A 23 -0.44 10.34 -5.06
N ALA A 24 -1.61 10.07 -4.50
CA ALA A 24 -2.64 11.07 -4.22
C ALA A 24 -2.26 11.97 -3.02
N PRO A 25 -2.71 13.24 -3.01
CA PRO A 25 -2.39 14.22 -1.95
C PRO A 25 -3.15 14.01 -0.62
N HIS A 26 -4.22 13.23 -0.61
CA HIS A 26 -5.16 13.14 0.52
C HIS A 26 -5.49 11.70 0.96
N ARG A 27 -4.82 10.72 0.38
CA ARG A 27 -4.93 9.32 0.80
C ARG A 27 -3.61 8.60 0.56
N PRO A 28 -3.32 7.55 1.33
CA PRO A 28 -2.28 6.61 0.96
C PRO A 28 -2.54 6.02 -0.43
N SER A 29 -1.47 5.63 -1.11
CA SER A 29 -1.51 4.98 -2.41
C SER A 29 -0.60 3.76 -2.41
N VAL A 30 -1.04 2.69 -3.09
CA VAL A 30 -0.22 1.50 -3.33
C VAL A 30 0.69 1.78 -4.52
N VAL A 31 2.00 1.76 -4.30
CA VAL A 31 2.98 2.09 -5.35
C VAL A 31 4.15 1.12 -5.39
N LEU A 32 4.75 1.00 -6.57
CA LEU A 32 6.02 0.31 -6.72
C LEU A 32 7.14 1.20 -6.18
N MET A 33 8.08 0.60 -5.46
CA MET A 33 9.30 1.25 -5.00
C MET A 33 10.28 1.42 -6.19
N THR A 34 10.02 2.42 -7.04
CA THR A 34 10.90 2.83 -8.14
C THR A 34 12.00 3.78 -7.66
N ASP A 35 13.00 4.03 -8.49
CA ASP A 35 14.03 5.05 -8.21
C ASP A 35 13.43 6.44 -7.97
N PHE A 36 12.32 6.77 -8.66
CA PHE A 36 11.57 7.99 -8.40
C PHE A 36 11.03 8.00 -6.97
N VAL A 37 10.33 6.95 -6.54
CA VAL A 37 9.76 6.87 -5.18
C VAL A 37 10.87 6.94 -4.13
N ILE A 38 11.96 6.20 -4.32
CA ILE A 38 13.12 6.21 -3.41
C ILE A 38 13.69 7.63 -3.24
N ALA A 39 13.86 8.35 -4.36
CA ALA A 39 14.36 9.73 -4.32
C ALA A 39 13.40 10.66 -3.58
N ARG A 40 12.09 10.53 -3.79
CA ARG A 40 11.06 11.33 -3.13
C ARG A 40 10.93 11.02 -1.63
N THR A 41 11.10 9.77 -1.23
CA THR A 41 11.20 9.38 0.18
C THR A 41 12.43 10.01 0.84
N THR A 42 13.58 10.01 0.16
CA THR A 42 14.83 10.64 0.69
C THR A 42 14.69 12.16 0.86
N LEU A 43 13.86 12.79 0.03
CA LEU A 43 13.51 14.21 0.13
C LEU A 43 12.38 14.49 1.15
N ASN A 44 11.94 13.50 1.93
CA ASN A 44 10.80 13.58 2.85
C ASN A 44 9.49 14.02 2.17
N GLN A 45 9.33 13.76 0.88
CA GLN A 45 8.08 14.05 0.15
C GLN A 45 7.07 12.89 0.24
N ILE A 46 7.56 11.68 0.56
CA ILE A 46 6.76 10.47 0.71
C ILE A 46 7.06 9.84 2.07
N ALA A 47 6.01 9.50 2.81
CA ALA A 47 6.08 8.66 4.00
C ALA A 47 5.63 7.24 3.66
N LYS A 48 6.48 6.26 3.97
CA LYS A 48 6.14 4.84 3.87
C LYS A 48 5.32 4.42 5.08
N ILE A 49 4.19 3.76 4.84
CA ILE A 49 3.29 3.25 5.88
C ILE A 49 3.53 1.75 6.09
N ALA A 50 3.52 0.96 5.02
CA ALA A 50 3.67 -0.49 5.08
C ALA A 50 4.35 -1.06 3.83
N GLU A 51 4.91 -2.26 3.95
CA GLU A 51 5.29 -3.09 2.81
C GLU A 51 4.09 -3.94 2.38
N LEU A 52 3.96 -4.14 1.08
CA LEU A 52 2.83 -4.86 0.49
C LEU A 52 3.33 -5.98 -0.42
N PRO A 53 2.57 -7.07 -0.54
CA PRO A 53 2.90 -8.13 -1.49
C PRO A 53 2.65 -7.67 -2.94
N ASP A 54 3.14 -8.45 -3.90
CA ASP A 54 3.14 -8.08 -5.33
C ASP A 54 1.71 -8.02 -5.92
N GLU A 55 0.75 -8.72 -5.33
CA GLU A 55 -0.66 -8.73 -5.72
C GLU A 55 -1.44 -7.49 -5.26
N ALA A 56 -0.95 -6.73 -4.29
CA ALA A 56 -1.65 -5.56 -3.76
C ALA A 56 -1.86 -4.48 -4.86
N ALA A 57 -3.08 -3.98 -5.00
CA ALA A 57 -3.42 -2.92 -5.97
C ALA A 57 -4.01 -1.68 -5.30
N ASP A 58 -3.74 -0.52 -5.89
CA ASP A 58 -4.23 0.77 -5.37
C ASP A 58 -5.76 0.88 -5.45
N ALA A 59 -6.36 0.29 -6.49
CA ALA A 59 -7.82 0.25 -6.65
C ALA A 59 -8.51 -0.52 -5.52
N ASP A 60 -7.88 -1.59 -5.02
CA ASP A 60 -8.42 -2.35 -3.88
C ASP A 60 -8.36 -1.51 -2.60
N PHE A 61 -7.21 -0.85 -2.35
CA PHE A 61 -7.06 0.06 -1.22
C PHE A 61 -8.05 1.23 -1.27
N GLU A 62 -8.31 1.78 -2.45
CA GLU A 62 -9.29 2.85 -2.65
C GLU A 62 -10.70 2.43 -2.22
N GLY A 63 -11.07 1.17 -2.44
CA GLY A 63 -12.31 0.61 -1.90
C GLY A 63 -12.38 0.69 -0.37
N PHE A 64 -11.36 0.18 0.32
CA PHE A 64 -11.27 0.27 1.79
C PHE A 64 -11.29 1.71 2.30
N TRP A 65 -10.63 2.61 1.59
CA TRP A 65 -10.58 4.04 1.92
C TRP A 65 -11.97 4.68 1.87
N LEU A 66 -12.73 4.43 0.81
CA LEU A 66 -14.07 4.99 0.60
C LEU A 66 -15.09 4.42 1.59
N GLU A 67 -14.99 3.13 1.95
CA GLU A 67 -15.94 2.47 2.84
C GLU A 67 -15.71 2.80 4.33
N SER A 68 -14.45 2.96 4.74
CA SER A 68 -14.12 3.07 6.17
C SER A 68 -14.46 4.45 6.77
N GLY A 69 -14.27 5.53 6.00
CA GLY A 69 -14.38 6.91 6.49
C GLY A 69 -13.33 7.30 7.57
N ASP A 70 -12.48 6.36 7.98
CA ASP A 70 -11.40 6.50 8.94
C ASP A 70 -10.11 5.91 8.36
N ARG A 71 -9.02 6.65 8.50
CA ARG A 71 -7.72 6.31 7.88
C ARG A 71 -7.16 5.00 8.43
N ASP A 72 -7.14 4.86 9.74
CA ASP A 72 -6.47 3.73 10.39
C ASP A 72 -7.30 2.45 10.21
N LEU A 73 -8.63 2.60 10.18
CA LEU A 73 -9.53 1.51 9.81
C LEU A 73 -9.33 1.04 8.36
N ALA A 74 -9.19 1.97 7.40
CA ALA A 74 -8.93 1.62 6.00
C ALA A 74 -7.60 0.88 5.82
N ILE A 75 -6.54 1.39 6.44
CA ILE A 75 -5.20 0.77 6.38
C ILE A 75 -5.22 -0.63 7.00
N SER A 76 -5.75 -0.76 8.21
CA SER A 76 -5.79 -2.06 8.91
C SER A 76 -6.65 -3.08 8.15
N SER A 77 -7.83 -2.68 7.66
CA SER A 77 -8.71 -3.55 6.88
C SER A 77 -8.04 -4.06 5.60
N PHE A 78 -7.34 -3.17 4.89
CA PHE A 78 -6.59 -3.55 3.69
C PHE A 78 -5.44 -4.51 4.01
N LEU A 79 -4.62 -4.21 5.03
CA LEU A 79 -3.48 -5.05 5.39
C LEU A 79 -3.92 -6.46 5.83
N SER A 80 -5.02 -6.57 6.58
CA SER A 80 -5.54 -7.86 7.02
C SER A 80 -6.01 -8.78 5.88
N THR A 81 -6.22 -8.25 4.66
CA THR A 81 -6.53 -9.10 3.49
C THR A 81 -5.34 -9.97 3.07
N PHE A 82 -4.12 -9.53 3.36
CA PHE A 82 -2.88 -10.23 2.99
C PHE A 82 -2.34 -11.11 4.13
N GLU A 83 -2.75 -10.85 5.39
CA GLU A 83 -2.31 -11.62 6.55
C GLU A 83 -2.91 -13.05 6.62
N GLN A 84 -3.99 -13.33 5.86
CA GLN A 84 -4.66 -14.64 5.89
C GLN A 84 -4.01 -15.73 5.02
N GLU A 85 -3.01 -15.42 4.18
CA GLU A 85 -2.35 -16.42 3.33
C GLU A 85 -1.26 -17.26 4.05
N ASP A 86 -0.90 -16.91 5.29
CA ASP A 86 0.09 -17.65 6.11
C ASP A 86 -0.55 -18.62 7.14
N ALA A 87 -1.73 -19.17 6.85
CA ALA A 87 -2.30 -20.23 7.68
C ALA A 87 -1.56 -21.56 7.45
N PRO A 88 -0.90 -22.18 8.46
CA PRO A 88 -0.13 -23.39 8.25
C PRO A 88 -1.05 -24.54 7.85
N ALA A 89 -0.66 -25.26 6.80
CA ALA A 89 -1.33 -26.49 6.36
C ALA A 89 -1.48 -27.45 7.55
N ALA A 90 -2.69 -27.50 8.13
CA ALA A 90 -3.02 -28.41 9.20
C ALA A 90 -2.92 -29.85 8.67
N LYS A 91 -1.79 -30.52 8.96
CA LYS A 91 -1.65 -31.97 8.78
C LYS A 91 -2.72 -32.65 9.64
N ARG A 92 -3.85 -33.01 9.03
CA ARG A 92 -4.75 -34.05 9.55
C ARG A 92 -3.97 -35.36 9.58
N LYS A 93 -3.43 -35.73 10.74
CA LYS A 93 -2.97 -37.10 10.97
C LYS A 93 -4.14 -37.86 11.60
N GLY A 94 -4.63 -38.84 10.82
CA GLY A 94 -5.79 -39.64 11.10
C GLY A 94 -5.69 -40.46 12.38
N ARG A 95 -6.89 -40.76 12.87
CA ARG A 95 -7.24 -41.75 13.88
C ARG A 95 -6.83 -43.16 13.46
#